data_AF-A0A2E8KFL8-F1
#
_entry.id   AF-A0A2E8KFL8-F1
#
_cell.length_a   1.000
_cell.length_b   1.000
_cell.length_c   1.000
_cell.angle_alpha   90.00
_cell.angle_beta   90.00
_cell.angle_gamma   90.00
#
_symmetry.space_group_name_H-M   'P 1'
#
loop_
_entity.id
_entity.type
_entity.pdbx_description
1 polymer ?
#
loop_
_entity_poly.entity_id
_entity_poly.type
_entity_poly.pdbx_seq_one_letter_code
_entity_poly.pdbx_strand_id
1 'polypeptide(L)'
;VDIIPVSDPNAGTMAQRIMQYQAALQLAQQSPDMYDLPLLHRQMLEILNIRDADKIVPLEGDMQPTDPVSENMNIINSEPVKAFIYQDHEAHITAHKAMIEDPKIMEIMSKSPNAQKAGAALAAHIQEHLAFQYRMEIEKQLGVELPPPDTALPEDIEFRISRLVAPAAEQLTGKNQQEAQAKQAQQQAQDPIVQMQQKELQIKEMQAQTKAQAEMAKIQLDMQKAASNSQLQRDRLEQDARLAQAKLAASIAENNSKEELEDRKIVSKEQLEGFKIGREIAKDLEGE
;
A
#
# COMPACT_ATOMS: atom_id res chain seq x y z
N VAL A 1 -65.64 49.86 24.78
CA VAL A 1 -64.50 49.14 24.17
C VAL A 1 -63.89 50.10 23.20
N ASP A 2 -62.82 50.78 23.62
CA ASP A 2 -62.12 51.78 22.82
C ASP A 2 -61.08 51.01 21.99
N ILE A 3 -61.33 50.87 20.69
CA ILE A 3 -60.45 50.15 19.78
C ILE A 3 -59.42 51.16 19.30
N ILE A 4 -58.22 51.09 19.87
CA ILE A 4 -57.06 51.83 19.37
C ILE A 4 -56.62 51.14 18.08
N PRO A 5 -56.71 51.78 16.90
CA PRO A 5 -56.17 51.21 15.69
C PRO A 5 -54.64 51.23 15.80
N VAL A 6 -54.03 50.06 15.94
CA VAL A 6 -52.59 49.84 15.70
C VAL A 6 -52.36 49.81 14.20
N SER A 7 -52.58 50.95 13.54
CA SER A 7 -52.05 51.21 12.21
C SER A 7 -50.60 51.61 12.40
N ASP A 8 -49.65 50.74 12.05
CA ASP A 8 -48.24 51.09 12.00
C ASP A 8 -48.07 52.30 11.05
N PRO A 9 -47.61 53.47 11.54
CA PRO A 9 -47.46 54.67 10.70
C PRO A 9 -46.41 54.50 9.59
N ASN A 10 -45.63 53.40 9.59
CA ASN A 10 -44.70 53.02 8.53
C ASN A 10 -45.28 52.01 7.52
N ALA A 11 -46.55 51.59 7.65
CA ALA A 11 -47.19 50.71 6.67
C ALA A 11 -47.50 51.48 5.38
N GLY A 12 -46.49 51.65 4.53
CA GLY A 12 -46.63 52.22 3.20
C GLY A 12 -47.70 51.50 2.37
N THR A 13 -48.25 52.19 1.37
CA THR A 13 -49.21 51.60 0.44
C THR A 13 -48.62 50.34 -0.23
N MET A 14 -49.46 49.44 -0.76
CA MET A 14 -48.99 48.25 -1.51
C MET A 14 -47.93 48.62 -2.57
N ALA A 15 -48.10 49.74 -3.27
CA ALA A 15 -47.14 50.24 -4.24
C ALA A 15 -45.80 50.64 -3.61
N GLN A 16 -45.80 51.26 -2.42
CA GLN A 16 -44.58 51.60 -1.69
C GLN A 16 -43.85 50.35 -1.20
N ARG A 17 -44.58 49.33 -0.71
CA ARG A 17 -43.99 48.05 -0.32
C ARG A 17 -43.35 47.34 -1.53
N ILE A 18 -44.05 47.28 -2.66
CA ILE A 18 -43.49 46.72 -3.91
C ILE A 18 -42.19 47.44 -4.31
N MET A 19 -42.17 48.77 -4.27
CA MET A 19 -40.94 49.53 -4.59
C MET A 19 -39.79 49.24 -3.62
N GLN A 20 -40.07 49.10 -2.32
CA GLN A 20 -39.05 48.73 -1.33
C GLN A 20 -38.45 47.35 -1.61
N TYR A 21 -39.30 46.36 -1.90
CA TYR A 21 -38.84 45.00 -2.24
C TYR A 21 -38.10 44.95 -3.57
N GLN A 22 -38.55 45.70 -4.57
CA GLN A 22 -37.84 45.81 -5.85
C GLN A 22 -36.46 46.45 -5.68
N ALA A 23 -36.36 47.50 -4.85
CA ALA A 23 -35.07 48.13 -4.53
C ALA A 23 -34.15 47.16 -3.77
N ALA A 24 -34.69 46.43 -2.78
CA ALA A 24 -33.93 45.39 -2.07
C ALA A 24 -33.45 44.29 -3.01
N LEU A 25 -34.27 43.83 -3.96
CA LEU A 25 -33.88 42.84 -4.97
C LEU A 25 -32.78 43.37 -5.91
N GLN A 26 -32.82 44.65 -6.28
CA GLN A 26 -31.75 45.28 -7.06
C GLN A 26 -30.43 45.36 -6.28
N LEU A 27 -30.49 45.70 -4.99
CA LEU A 27 -29.30 45.70 -4.13
C LEU A 27 -28.77 44.28 -3.95
N ALA A 28 -29.64 43.29 -3.77
CA ALA A 28 -29.28 41.90 -3.63
C ALA A 28 -28.65 41.32 -4.91
N GLN A 29 -29.04 41.78 -6.10
CA GLN A 29 -28.36 41.42 -7.36
C GLN A 29 -26.91 41.93 -7.41
N GLN A 30 -26.61 43.07 -6.78
CA GLN A 30 -25.25 43.62 -6.71
C GLN A 30 -24.39 42.95 -5.65
N SER A 31 -25.01 42.35 -4.62
CA SER A 31 -24.30 41.67 -3.54
C SER A 31 -25.08 40.48 -3.02
N PRO A 32 -25.15 39.37 -3.79
CA PRO A 32 -25.97 38.21 -3.45
C PRO A 32 -25.68 37.64 -2.07
N ASP A 33 -24.41 37.65 -1.65
CA ASP A 33 -23.94 37.05 -0.39
C ASP A 33 -24.43 37.78 0.87
N MET A 34 -24.91 39.03 0.74
CA MET A 34 -25.41 39.81 1.88
C MET A 34 -26.90 39.59 2.15
N TYR A 35 -27.63 38.93 1.25
CA TYR A 35 -29.08 38.85 1.30
C TYR A 35 -29.56 37.40 1.23
N ASP A 36 -30.57 37.08 2.03
CA ASP A 36 -31.38 35.87 1.84
C ASP A 36 -32.30 36.08 0.63
N LEU A 37 -31.78 35.73 -0.54
CA LEU A 37 -32.50 35.84 -1.81
C LEU A 37 -33.81 35.02 -1.79
N PRO A 38 -33.84 33.75 -1.33
CA PRO A 38 -35.10 33.01 -1.18
C PRO A 38 -36.15 33.77 -0.36
N LEU A 39 -35.78 34.29 0.82
CA LEU A 39 -36.71 35.02 1.67
C LEU A 39 -37.24 36.28 0.98
N LEU A 40 -36.35 37.04 0.36
CA LEU A 40 -36.71 38.28 -0.32
C LEU A 40 -37.65 38.04 -1.51
N HIS A 41 -37.44 36.96 -2.27
CA HIS A 41 -38.33 36.57 -3.35
C HIS A 41 -39.69 36.11 -2.81
N ARG A 42 -39.72 35.30 -1.76
CA ARG A 42 -40.99 34.86 -1.13
C ARG A 42 -41.81 36.04 -0.65
N GLN A 43 -41.20 36.96 0.09
CA GLN A 43 -41.88 38.17 0.60
C GLN A 43 -42.43 39.04 -0.53
N MET A 44 -41.72 39.14 -1.67
CA MET A 44 -42.22 39.83 -2.85
C MET A 44 -43.45 39.11 -3.45
N LEU A 45 -43.44 37.78 -3.55
CA LEU A 45 -44.59 36.99 -4.02
C LEU A 45 -45.82 37.16 -3.12
N GLU A 46 -45.63 37.20 -1.80
CA GLU A 46 -46.69 37.44 -0.82
C GLU A 46 -47.32 38.84 -0.98
N ILE A 47 -46.50 39.87 -1.20
CA ILE A 47 -46.99 41.24 -1.43
C ILE A 47 -47.74 41.35 -2.75
N LEU A 48 -47.29 40.62 -3.78
CA LEU A 48 -48.00 40.49 -5.06
C LEU A 48 -49.28 39.63 -4.94
N ASN A 49 -49.56 39.07 -3.76
CA ASN A 49 -50.71 38.23 -3.47
C ASN A 49 -50.76 36.96 -4.34
N ILE A 50 -49.58 36.44 -4.71
CA ILE A 50 -49.42 35.16 -5.38
C ILE A 50 -49.61 34.07 -4.32
N ARG A 51 -50.55 33.15 -4.58
CA ARG A 51 -50.83 32.02 -3.68
C ARG A 51 -49.68 31.02 -3.71
N ASP A 52 -49.53 30.29 -2.61
CA ASP A 52 -48.54 29.21 -2.45
C ASP A 52 -47.08 29.69 -2.64
N ALA A 53 -46.77 30.92 -2.21
CA ALA A 53 -45.42 31.49 -2.28
C ALA A 53 -44.37 30.61 -1.55
N ASP A 54 -44.79 29.90 -0.51
CA ASP A 54 -44.03 28.90 0.23
C ASP A 54 -43.59 27.70 -0.62
N LYS A 55 -44.47 27.24 -1.53
CA LYS A 55 -44.16 26.13 -2.46
C LYS A 55 -43.30 26.58 -3.63
N ILE A 56 -43.38 27.86 -4.02
CA ILE A 56 -42.62 28.41 -5.14
C ILE A 56 -41.17 28.68 -4.73
N VAL A 57 -40.96 29.25 -3.55
CA VAL A 57 -39.63 29.55 -3.02
C VAL A 57 -39.52 28.99 -1.61
N PRO A 58 -39.15 27.70 -1.45
CA PRO A 58 -38.94 27.08 -0.13
C PRO A 58 -37.85 27.80 0.67
N LEU A 59 -38.06 27.96 1.97
CA LEU A 59 -37.05 28.44 2.91
C LEU A 59 -36.54 27.29 3.76
N GLU A 60 -35.39 27.48 4.37
CA GLU A 60 -34.75 26.52 5.27
C GLU A 60 -35.65 26.04 6.43
N GLY A 61 -36.62 26.84 6.85
CA GLY A 61 -37.57 26.47 7.91
C GLY A 61 -38.70 25.54 7.45
N ASP A 62 -38.95 25.45 6.15
CA ASP A 62 -40.05 24.64 5.59
C ASP A 62 -39.59 23.23 5.17
N MET A 63 -38.27 23.03 5.11
CA MET A 63 -37.71 21.75 4.70
C MET A 63 -38.00 20.69 5.76
N GLN A 64 -38.41 19.51 5.30
CA GLN A 64 -38.59 18.35 6.15
C GLN A 64 -37.35 17.47 6.05
N PRO A 65 -36.99 16.76 7.14
CA PRO A 65 -35.92 15.78 7.08
C PRO A 65 -36.29 14.65 6.11
N THR A 66 -35.39 14.40 5.18
CA THR A 66 -35.49 13.32 4.19
C THR A 66 -34.34 12.35 4.36
N ASP A 67 -34.42 11.18 3.73
CA ASP A 67 -33.31 10.23 3.69
C ASP A 67 -32.26 10.67 2.65
N PRO A 68 -31.00 10.22 2.75
CA PRO A 68 -29.92 10.72 1.89
C PRO A 68 -30.11 10.36 0.41
N VAL A 69 -30.90 9.33 0.08
CA VAL A 69 -31.20 8.97 -1.31
C VAL A 69 -32.24 9.92 -1.90
N SER A 70 -33.26 10.28 -1.12
CA SER A 70 -34.21 11.32 -1.49
C SER A 70 -33.52 12.68 -1.65
N GLU A 71 -32.58 13.03 -0.77
CA GLU A 71 -31.78 14.25 -0.90
C GLU A 71 -30.91 14.25 -2.16
N ASN A 72 -30.28 13.11 -2.50
CA ASN A 72 -29.58 12.94 -3.76
C ASN A 72 -30.50 13.19 -4.98
N MET A 73 -31.74 12.67 -4.94
CA MET A 73 -32.74 12.91 -5.98
C MET A 73 -33.10 14.40 -6.08
N ASN A 74 -33.33 15.06 -4.95
CA ASN A 74 -33.67 16.48 -4.89
C ASN A 74 -32.54 17.33 -5.50
N ILE A 75 -31.28 17.05 -5.14
CA ILE A 75 -30.11 17.74 -5.69
C ILE A 75 -30.02 17.59 -7.21
N ILE A 76 -30.24 16.38 -7.75
CA ILE A 76 -30.27 16.14 -9.20
C ILE A 76 -31.39 16.95 -9.85
N ASN A 77 -32.55 17.02 -9.20
CA ASN A 77 -33.71 17.78 -9.67
C ASN A 77 -33.60 19.30 -9.40
N SER A 78 -32.48 19.76 -8.84
CA SER A 78 -32.26 21.16 -8.46
C SER A 78 -33.26 21.69 -7.42
N GLU A 79 -33.78 20.78 -6.59
CA GLU A 79 -34.60 21.07 -5.43
C GLU A 79 -33.69 21.30 -4.20
N PRO A 80 -34.10 22.17 -3.27
CA PRO A 80 -33.31 22.47 -2.09
C PRO A 80 -33.30 21.29 -1.10
N VAL A 81 -32.21 21.17 -0.34
CA VAL A 81 -31.99 20.18 0.71
C VAL A 81 -31.39 20.87 1.94
N LYS A 82 -31.54 20.27 3.12
CA LYS A 82 -31.01 20.78 4.39
C LYS A 82 -30.70 19.63 5.33
N ALA A 83 -29.55 19.69 5.98
CA ALA A 83 -29.18 18.75 7.02
C ALA A 83 -29.81 19.10 8.37
N PHE A 84 -30.12 18.08 9.17
CA PHE A 84 -30.70 18.22 10.52
C PHE A 84 -29.82 17.57 11.56
N ILE A 85 -29.58 18.26 12.68
CA ILE A 85 -28.61 17.90 13.75
C ILE A 85 -28.71 16.45 14.24
N TYR A 86 -29.90 15.85 14.26
CA TYR A 86 -30.10 14.51 14.81
C TYR A 86 -29.79 13.37 13.81
N GLN A 87 -29.55 13.70 12.53
CA GLN A 87 -29.30 12.71 11.50
C GLN A 87 -27.94 12.02 11.69
N ASP A 88 -27.81 10.80 11.17
CA ASP A 88 -26.51 10.15 11.06
C ASP A 88 -25.70 10.79 9.92
N HIS A 89 -24.84 11.75 10.28
CA HIS A 89 -24.07 12.54 9.34
C HIS A 89 -22.99 11.75 8.61
N GLU A 90 -22.35 10.77 9.26
CA GLU A 90 -21.36 9.92 8.61
C GLU A 90 -22.01 9.07 7.51
N ALA A 91 -23.19 8.51 7.80
CA ALA A 91 -23.97 7.75 6.83
C ALA A 91 -24.43 8.62 5.65
N HIS A 92 -24.93 9.84 5.91
CA HIS A 92 -25.35 10.77 4.85
C HIS A 92 -24.17 11.17 3.96
N ILE A 93 -23.04 11.58 4.55
CA ILE A 93 -21.81 11.92 3.80
C ILE A 93 -21.37 10.76 2.92
N THR A 94 -21.43 9.53 3.44
CA THR A 94 -21.08 8.33 2.68
C THR A 94 -22.02 8.13 1.48
N ALA A 95 -23.33 8.28 1.67
CA ALA A 95 -24.31 8.16 0.59
C ALA A 95 -24.15 9.24 -0.49
N HIS A 96 -23.88 10.48 -0.10
CA HIS A 96 -23.63 11.59 -1.04
C HIS A 96 -22.32 11.40 -1.83
N LYS A 97 -21.24 10.95 -1.16
CA LYS A 97 -19.97 10.62 -1.83
C LYS A 97 -20.14 9.50 -2.85
N ALA A 98 -20.87 8.44 -2.47
CA ALA A 98 -21.15 7.33 -3.37
C ALA A 98 -21.88 7.77 -4.65
N MET A 99 -22.79 8.76 -4.58
CA MET A 99 -23.43 9.32 -5.77
C MET A 99 -22.45 10.03 -6.70
N ILE A 100 -21.51 10.81 -6.16
CA ILE A 100 -20.51 11.56 -6.95
C ILE A 100 -19.52 10.60 -7.61
N GLU A 101 -19.15 9.54 -6.89
CA GLU A 101 -18.19 8.55 -7.34
C GLU A 101 -18.80 7.52 -8.31
N ASP A 102 -20.14 7.47 -8.44
CA ASP A 102 -20.82 6.59 -9.40
C ASP A 102 -20.49 7.02 -10.84
N PRO A 103 -19.80 6.17 -11.64
CA PRO A 103 -19.38 6.53 -12.98
C PRO A 103 -20.55 6.77 -13.93
N LYS A 104 -21.69 6.12 -13.72
CA LYS A 104 -22.89 6.30 -14.54
C LYS A 104 -23.55 7.65 -14.24
N ILE A 105 -23.64 8.03 -12.96
CA ILE A 105 -24.15 9.35 -12.57
C ILE A 105 -23.22 10.43 -13.09
N MET A 106 -21.91 10.27 -12.93
CA MET A 106 -20.91 11.22 -13.42
C MET A 106 -21.02 11.42 -14.94
N GLU A 107 -21.16 10.34 -15.72
CA GLU A 107 -21.31 10.44 -17.17
C GLU A 107 -22.58 11.22 -17.56
N ILE A 108 -23.72 10.91 -16.94
CA ILE A 108 -25.00 11.57 -17.24
C ILE A 108 -24.97 13.03 -16.80
N MET A 109 -24.48 13.29 -15.58
CA MET A 109 -24.38 14.63 -15.03
C MET A 109 -23.42 15.49 -15.83
N SER A 110 -22.30 14.97 -16.33
CA SER A 110 -21.36 15.74 -17.16
C SER A 110 -21.99 16.34 -18.43
N LYS A 111 -23.09 15.74 -18.92
CA LYS A 111 -23.84 16.21 -20.09
C LYS A 111 -25.01 17.13 -19.71
N SER A 112 -25.33 17.26 -18.42
CA SER A 112 -26.44 18.08 -17.92
C SER A 112 -26.04 19.56 -17.82
N PRO A 113 -26.88 20.50 -18.29
CA PRO A 113 -26.67 21.93 -18.06
C PRO A 113 -26.64 22.30 -16.56
N ASN A 114 -27.30 21.51 -15.71
CA ASN A 114 -27.40 21.75 -14.27
C ASN A 114 -26.25 21.14 -13.46
N ALA A 115 -25.29 20.48 -14.11
CA ALA A 115 -24.22 19.73 -13.45
C ALA A 115 -23.45 20.55 -12.41
N GLN A 116 -23.06 21.77 -12.79
CA GLN A 116 -22.29 22.66 -11.92
C GLN A 116 -23.11 23.11 -10.71
N LYS A 117 -24.40 23.42 -10.91
CA LYS A 117 -25.30 23.83 -9.84
C LYS A 117 -25.56 22.69 -8.86
N ALA A 118 -25.86 21.50 -9.37
CA ALA A 118 -26.08 20.31 -8.55
C ALA A 118 -24.81 19.93 -7.77
N GLY A 119 -23.63 19.99 -8.41
CA GLY A 119 -22.35 19.75 -7.75
C GLY A 119 -22.07 20.74 -6.63
N ALA A 120 -22.38 22.02 -6.82
CA ALA A 120 -22.25 23.04 -5.78
C ALA A 120 -23.23 22.82 -4.62
N ALA A 121 -24.50 22.52 -4.92
CA ALA A 121 -25.53 22.25 -3.90
C ALA A 121 -25.17 21.02 -3.05
N LEU A 122 -24.69 19.95 -3.70
CA LEU A 122 -24.23 18.75 -3.02
C LEU A 122 -23.01 19.00 -2.13
N ALA A 123 -22.04 19.77 -2.62
CA ALA A 123 -20.87 20.14 -1.84
C ALA A 123 -21.25 20.97 -0.60
N ALA A 124 -22.19 21.91 -0.74
CA ALA A 124 -22.72 22.69 0.37
C ALA A 124 -23.45 21.80 1.38
N HIS A 125 -24.32 20.89 0.93
CA HIS A 125 -25.05 19.96 1.80
C HIS A 125 -24.11 18.99 2.56
N ILE A 126 -23.06 18.49 1.89
CA ILE A 126 -22.00 17.70 2.55
C ILE A 126 -21.27 18.55 3.62
N GLN A 127 -21.07 19.84 3.39
CA GLN A 127 -20.46 20.74 4.37
C GLN A 127 -21.35 20.95 5.60
N GLU A 128 -22.67 21.03 5.44
CA GLU A 128 -23.60 21.08 6.57
C GLU A 128 -23.47 19.82 7.44
N HIS A 129 -23.52 18.64 6.82
CA HIS A 129 -23.30 17.38 7.53
C HIS A 129 -21.93 17.32 8.21
N LEU A 130 -20.87 17.79 7.55
CA LEU A 130 -19.53 17.84 8.14
C LEU A 130 -19.48 18.74 9.38
N ALA A 131 -20.14 19.89 9.34
CA ALA A 131 -20.22 20.81 10.47
C ALA A 131 -20.96 20.17 11.66
N PHE A 132 -22.09 19.51 11.41
CA PHE A 132 -22.81 18.81 12.46
C PHE A 132 -22.08 17.56 12.97
N GLN A 133 -21.41 16.81 12.10
CA GLN A 133 -20.55 15.70 12.51
C GLN A 133 -19.45 16.18 13.45
N TYR A 134 -18.77 17.28 13.13
CA TYR A 134 -17.74 17.85 13.99
C TYR A 134 -18.31 18.23 15.36
N ARG A 135 -19.49 18.86 15.39
CA ARG A 135 -20.20 19.16 16.65
C ARG A 135 -20.49 17.89 17.46
N MET A 136 -21.06 16.85 16.83
CA MET A 136 -21.35 15.57 17.51
C MET A 136 -20.08 14.91 18.06
N GLU A 137 -18.97 14.99 17.33
CA GLU A 137 -17.67 14.47 17.78
C GLU A 137 -17.15 15.23 19.01
N ILE A 138 -17.32 16.56 19.04
CA ILE A 138 -17.01 17.40 20.21
C ILE A 138 -17.89 17.05 21.40
N GLU A 139 -19.21 16.96 21.22
CA GLU A 139 -20.17 16.55 22.25
C GLU A 139 -19.81 15.16 22.81
N LYS A 140 -19.35 14.24 21.97
CA LYS A 140 -18.86 12.92 22.37
C LYS A 140 -17.59 12.98 23.22
N GLN A 141 -16.65 13.87 22.92
CA GLN A 141 -15.46 14.08 23.77
C GLN A 141 -15.84 14.72 25.12
N LEU A 142 -16.81 15.64 25.09
CA LEU A 142 -17.31 16.32 26.28
C LEU A 142 -18.17 15.42 27.18
N GLY A 143 -18.85 14.44 26.59
CA GLY A 143 -19.84 13.60 27.27
C GLY A 143 -21.15 14.32 27.59
N VAL A 144 -21.36 15.51 27.03
CA VAL A 144 -22.58 16.32 27.19
C VAL A 144 -22.97 16.95 25.86
N GLU A 145 -24.27 17.10 25.63
CA GLU A 145 -24.81 17.80 24.45
C GLU A 145 -24.66 19.31 24.61
N LEU A 146 -24.28 19.98 23.53
CA LEU A 146 -24.22 21.44 23.50
C LEU A 146 -25.62 22.02 23.25
N PRO A 147 -25.87 23.29 23.60
CA PRO A 147 -27.10 23.96 23.20
C PRO A 147 -27.26 23.96 21.66
N PRO A 148 -28.48 23.87 21.13
CA PRO A 148 -28.72 23.98 19.68
C PRO A 148 -28.12 25.29 19.11
N PRO A 149 -27.60 25.30 17.86
CA PRO A 149 -26.89 26.45 17.29
C PRO A 149 -27.70 27.75 17.28
N ASP A 150 -29.01 27.63 17.08
CA ASP A 150 -29.93 28.78 16.99
C ASP A 150 -30.42 29.27 18.36
N THR A 151 -29.88 28.72 19.45
CA THR A 151 -30.24 29.14 20.80
C THR A 151 -29.51 30.42 21.15
N ALA A 152 -30.24 31.49 21.47
CA ALA A 152 -29.65 32.69 22.02
C ALA A 152 -28.98 32.39 23.38
N LEU A 153 -27.66 32.56 23.45
CA LEU A 153 -26.88 32.30 24.67
C LEU A 153 -26.56 33.62 25.40
N PRO A 154 -26.80 33.69 26.72
CA PRO A 154 -26.23 34.75 27.56
C PRO A 154 -24.70 34.75 27.49
N GLU A 155 -24.08 35.94 27.55
CA GLU A 155 -22.62 36.10 27.46
C GLU A 155 -21.85 35.23 28.45
N ASP A 156 -22.37 35.11 29.68
CA ASP A 156 -21.72 34.33 30.73
C ASP A 156 -21.83 32.81 30.49
N ILE A 157 -22.88 32.35 29.81
CA ILE A 157 -23.06 30.97 29.39
C ILE A 157 -22.15 30.63 28.21
N GLU A 158 -22.12 31.50 27.19
CA GLU A 158 -21.21 31.37 26.03
C GLU A 158 -19.76 31.24 26.52
N PHE A 159 -19.31 32.14 27.39
CA PHE A 159 -17.94 32.12 27.91
C PHE A 159 -17.59 30.79 28.61
N ARG A 160 -18.53 30.25 29.40
CA ARG A 160 -18.34 28.97 30.10
C ARG A 160 -18.29 27.80 29.13
N ILE A 161 -19.16 27.78 28.11
CA ILE A 161 -19.14 26.77 27.05
C ILE A 161 -17.82 26.83 26.29
N SER A 162 -17.36 28.02 25.91
CA SER A 162 -16.09 28.21 25.19
C SER A 162 -14.89 27.66 25.97
N ARG A 163 -14.83 27.88 27.29
CA ARG A 163 -13.78 27.27 28.15
C ARG A 163 -13.88 25.75 28.28
N LEU A 164 -15.10 25.21 28.17
CA LEU A 164 -15.35 23.77 28.27
C LEU A 164 -15.02 23.05 26.95
N VAL A 165 -15.44 23.62 25.82
CA VAL A 165 -15.29 23.04 24.47
C VAL A 165 -13.84 23.06 24.00
N ALA A 166 -13.07 24.10 24.33
CA ALA A 166 -11.67 24.25 23.88
C ALA A 166 -10.80 23.00 24.10
N PRO A 167 -10.67 22.43 25.32
CA PRO A 167 -9.87 21.22 25.52
C PRO A 167 -10.44 19.98 24.80
N ALA A 168 -11.76 19.87 24.65
CA ALA A 168 -12.37 18.79 23.90
C ALA A 168 -12.05 18.88 22.39
N ALA A 169 -11.98 20.10 21.85
CA ALA A 169 -11.55 20.34 20.47
C ALA A 169 -10.08 19.99 20.24
N GLU A 170 -9.20 20.32 21.19
CA GLU A 170 -7.80 19.91 21.16
C GLU A 170 -7.66 18.38 21.20
N GLN A 171 -8.41 17.71 22.09
CA GLN A 171 -8.43 16.25 22.19
C GLN A 171 -8.93 15.60 20.91
N LEU A 172 -10.04 16.10 20.34
CA LEU A 172 -10.57 15.60 19.07
C LEU A 172 -9.56 15.76 17.95
N THR A 173 -8.90 16.92 17.87
CA THR A 173 -7.89 17.19 16.85
C THR A 173 -6.70 16.24 17.00
N GLY A 174 -6.21 16.03 18.23
CA GLY A 174 -5.14 15.06 18.50
C GLY A 174 -5.53 13.64 18.10
N LYS A 175 -6.75 13.22 18.41
CA LYS A 175 -7.31 11.92 18.00
C LYS A 175 -7.37 11.80 16.48
N ASN A 176 -7.92 12.79 15.78
CA ASN A 176 -8.08 12.76 14.33
C ASN A 176 -6.72 12.77 13.61
N GLN A 177 -5.70 13.46 14.16
CA GLN A 177 -4.33 13.39 13.64
C GLN A 177 -3.74 11.98 13.78
N GLN A 178 -3.95 11.32 14.92
CA GLN A 178 -3.50 9.94 15.13
C GLN A 178 -4.21 8.96 14.17
N GLU A 179 -5.52 9.09 14.01
CA GLU A 179 -6.29 8.27 13.07
C GLU A 179 -5.86 8.51 11.62
N ALA A 180 -5.57 9.75 11.23
CA ALA A 180 -5.05 10.07 9.91
C ALA A 180 -3.67 9.43 9.66
N GLN A 181 -2.77 9.51 10.64
CA GLN A 181 -1.46 8.83 10.56
C GLN A 181 -1.62 7.31 10.47
N ALA A 182 -2.54 6.72 11.24
CA ALA A 182 -2.83 5.30 11.19
C ALA A 182 -3.40 4.86 9.83
N LYS A 183 -4.35 5.63 9.27
CA LYS A 183 -4.90 5.37 7.92
C LYS A 183 -3.83 5.49 6.85
N GLN A 184 -2.96 6.49 6.93
CA GLN A 184 -1.86 6.67 5.97
C GLN A 184 -0.86 5.50 6.05
N ALA A 185 -0.50 5.05 7.25
CA ALA A 185 0.35 3.88 7.45
C ALA A 185 -0.31 2.59 6.91
N GLN A 186 -1.62 2.43 7.12
CA GLN A 186 -2.38 1.30 6.60
C GLN A 186 -2.48 1.32 5.07
N GLN A 187 -2.66 2.48 4.45
CA GLN A 187 -2.65 2.63 3.00
C GLN A 187 -1.27 2.32 2.41
N GLN A 188 -0.18 2.78 3.05
CA GLN A 188 1.17 2.43 2.65
C GLN A 188 1.47 0.93 2.80
N ALA A 189 0.94 0.27 3.83
CA ALA A 189 1.06 -1.18 3.97
C ALA A 189 0.25 -1.96 2.92
N GLN A 190 -0.89 -1.41 2.48
CA GLN A 190 -1.69 -1.98 1.39
C GLN A 190 -1.21 -1.55 0.00
N ASP A 191 -0.22 -0.67 -0.08
CA ASP A 191 0.35 -0.24 -1.34
C ASP A 191 0.90 -1.46 -2.10
N PRO A 192 0.41 -1.75 -3.32
CA PRO A 192 0.91 -2.83 -4.14
C PRO A 192 2.42 -2.80 -4.34
N ILE A 193 3.05 -1.63 -4.32
CA ILE A 193 4.50 -1.46 -4.44
C ILE A 193 5.20 -2.00 -3.20
N VAL A 194 4.70 -1.70 -1.99
CA VAL A 194 5.25 -2.22 -0.73
C VAL A 194 5.06 -3.73 -0.65
N GLN A 195 3.89 -4.24 -1.04
CA GLN A 195 3.66 -5.69 -1.13
C GLN A 195 4.57 -6.36 -2.16
N MET A 196 4.82 -5.72 -3.29
CA MET A 196 5.73 -6.22 -4.32
C MET A 196 7.17 -6.23 -3.81
N GLN A 197 7.62 -5.18 -3.13
CA GLN A 197 8.95 -5.14 -2.50
C GLN A 197 9.12 -6.24 -1.45
N GLN A 198 8.11 -6.50 -0.62
CA GLN A 198 8.15 -7.61 0.34
C GLN A 198 8.27 -8.96 -0.36
N LYS A 199 7.50 -9.19 -1.43
CA LYS A 199 7.62 -10.42 -2.24
C LYS A 199 8.99 -10.51 -2.93
N GLU A 200 9.51 -9.41 -3.44
CA GLU A 200 10.84 -9.37 -4.08
C GLU A 200 11.96 -9.68 -3.08
N LEU A 201 11.86 -9.16 -1.85
CA LEU A 201 12.76 -9.50 -0.74
C LEU A 201 12.70 -11.00 -0.40
N GLN A 202 11.50 -11.58 -0.25
CA GLN A 202 11.36 -13.03 -0.03
C GLN A 202 11.95 -13.87 -1.17
N ILE A 203 11.76 -13.45 -2.42
CA ILE A 203 12.35 -14.11 -3.58
C ILE A 203 13.89 -14.00 -3.53
N LYS A 204 14.44 -12.84 -3.17
CA LYS A 204 15.90 -12.66 -2.99
C LYS A 204 16.45 -13.51 -1.86
N GLU A 205 15.75 -13.62 -0.73
CA GLU A 205 16.13 -14.51 0.37
C GLU A 205 16.12 -15.98 -0.07
N MET A 206 15.07 -16.43 -0.76
CA MET A 206 14.99 -17.80 -1.29
C MET A 206 16.07 -18.08 -2.34
N GLN A 207 16.37 -17.10 -3.21
CA GLN A 207 17.46 -17.20 -4.18
C GLN A 207 18.82 -17.27 -3.50
N ALA A 208 19.06 -16.45 -2.47
CA ALA A 208 20.29 -16.49 -1.69
C ALA A 208 20.45 -17.85 -0.99
N GLN A 209 19.38 -18.38 -0.40
CA GLN A 209 19.39 -19.70 0.23
C GLN A 209 19.63 -20.83 -0.78
N THR A 210 18.97 -20.78 -1.93
CA THR A 210 19.15 -21.77 -3.00
C THR A 210 20.56 -21.73 -3.55
N LYS A 211 21.12 -20.53 -3.74
CA LYS A 211 22.51 -20.35 -4.18
C LYS A 211 23.49 -20.91 -3.17
N ALA A 212 23.30 -20.62 -1.88
CA ALA A 212 24.12 -21.18 -0.81
C ALA A 212 24.08 -22.73 -0.78
N GLN A 213 22.90 -23.33 -0.97
CA GLN A 213 22.75 -24.79 -1.08
C GLN A 213 23.45 -25.36 -2.32
N ALA A 214 23.32 -24.71 -3.47
CA ALA A 214 24.02 -25.11 -4.69
C ALA A 214 25.53 -25.01 -4.54
N GLU A 215 26.03 -23.98 -3.87
CA GLU A 215 27.45 -23.80 -3.57
C GLU A 215 27.98 -24.89 -2.64
N MET A 216 27.22 -25.23 -1.59
CA MET A 216 27.54 -26.37 -0.71
C MET A 216 27.58 -27.70 -1.46
N ALA A 217 26.60 -27.96 -2.33
CA ALA A 217 26.58 -29.16 -3.15
C ALA A 217 27.78 -29.23 -4.10
N LYS A 218 28.16 -28.09 -4.70
CA LYS A 218 29.33 -27.99 -5.56
C LYS A 218 30.63 -28.26 -4.80
N ILE A 219 30.80 -27.66 -3.61
CA ILE A 219 31.94 -27.91 -2.73
C ILE A 219 32.02 -29.40 -2.38
N GLN A 220 30.90 -30.05 -2.09
CA GLN A 220 30.86 -31.48 -1.77
C GLN A 220 31.27 -32.36 -2.96
N LEU A 221 30.80 -32.03 -4.17
CA LEU A 221 31.22 -32.68 -5.42
C LEU A 221 32.72 -32.49 -5.70
N ASP A 222 33.24 -31.28 -5.49
CA ASP A 222 34.66 -30.98 -5.69
C ASP A 222 35.54 -31.73 -4.67
N MET A 223 35.09 -31.86 -3.42
CA MET A 223 35.75 -32.72 -2.43
C MET A 223 35.76 -34.19 -2.84
N GLN A 224 34.63 -34.73 -3.34
CA GLN A 224 34.57 -36.11 -3.83
C GLN A 224 35.49 -36.35 -5.02
N LYS A 225 35.52 -35.42 -5.98
CA LYS A 225 36.44 -35.48 -7.13
C LYS A 225 37.90 -35.42 -6.68
N ALA A 226 38.24 -34.53 -5.76
CA ALA A 226 39.59 -34.43 -5.22
C ALA A 226 40.03 -35.72 -4.51
N ALA A 227 39.14 -36.33 -3.71
CA ALA A 227 39.38 -37.60 -3.05
C ALA A 227 39.59 -38.75 -4.07
N SER A 228 38.71 -38.85 -5.08
CA SER A 228 38.83 -39.85 -6.14
C SER A 228 40.11 -39.69 -6.96
N ASN A 229 40.50 -38.44 -7.28
CA ASN A 229 41.75 -38.17 -7.99
C ASN A 229 42.98 -38.52 -7.14
N SER A 230 42.94 -38.23 -5.84
CA SER A 230 44.02 -38.63 -4.91
C SER A 230 44.14 -40.15 -4.85
N GLN A 231 43.03 -40.88 -4.85
CA GLN A 231 43.03 -42.34 -4.85
C GLN A 231 43.59 -42.90 -6.17
N LEU A 232 43.15 -42.38 -7.31
CA LEU A 232 43.73 -42.73 -8.62
C LEU A 232 45.23 -42.45 -8.70
N GLN A 233 45.71 -41.35 -8.11
CA GLN A 233 47.15 -41.08 -8.04
C GLN A 233 47.90 -42.08 -7.16
N ARG A 234 47.33 -42.47 -6.02
CA ARG A 234 47.91 -43.52 -5.16
C ARG A 234 47.97 -44.86 -5.88
N ASP A 235 46.89 -45.25 -6.56
CA ASP A 235 46.83 -46.51 -7.30
C ASP A 235 47.85 -46.54 -8.44
N ARG A 236 48.02 -45.41 -9.15
CA ARG A 236 49.08 -45.27 -10.18
C ARG A 236 50.48 -45.38 -9.57
N LEU A 237 50.74 -44.68 -8.47
CA LEU A 237 52.01 -44.78 -7.74
C LEU A 237 52.29 -46.21 -7.28
N GLU A 238 51.28 -46.93 -6.80
CA GLU A 238 51.42 -48.33 -6.39
C GLU A 238 51.68 -49.25 -7.59
N GLN A 239 50.99 -49.05 -8.71
CA GLN A 239 51.25 -49.77 -9.95
C GLN A 239 52.67 -49.52 -10.47
N ASP A 240 53.11 -48.26 -10.49
CA ASP A 240 54.46 -47.88 -10.90
C ASP A 240 55.52 -48.50 -9.97
N ALA A 241 55.28 -48.51 -8.66
CA ALA A 241 56.15 -49.18 -7.69
C ALA A 241 56.22 -50.69 -7.93
N ARG A 242 55.08 -51.35 -8.18
CA ARG A 242 55.03 -52.79 -8.54
C ARG A 242 55.76 -53.07 -9.84
N LEU A 243 55.58 -52.25 -10.87
CA LEU A 243 56.29 -52.37 -12.14
C LEU A 243 57.80 -52.18 -11.98
N ALA A 244 58.23 -51.19 -11.20
CA ALA A 244 59.64 -50.97 -10.89
C ALA A 244 60.23 -52.16 -10.14
N GLN A 245 59.51 -52.70 -9.14
CA GLN A 245 59.93 -53.87 -8.38
C GLN A 245 59.99 -55.14 -9.26
N ALA A 246 59.03 -55.35 -10.14
CA ALA A 246 59.04 -56.46 -11.10
C ALA A 246 60.19 -56.34 -12.10
N LYS A 247 60.48 -55.14 -12.61
CA LYS A 247 61.64 -54.89 -13.47
C LYS A 247 62.95 -55.15 -12.73
N LEU A 248 63.07 -54.69 -11.49
CA LEU A 248 64.24 -54.95 -10.66
C LEU A 248 64.43 -56.45 -10.43
N ALA A 249 63.36 -57.18 -10.10
CA ALA A 249 63.40 -58.63 -9.93
C ALA A 249 63.78 -59.35 -11.24
N ALA A 250 63.25 -58.91 -12.38
CA ALA A 250 63.63 -59.45 -13.68
C ALA A 250 65.10 -59.18 -14.02
N SER A 251 65.61 -57.98 -13.74
CA SER A 251 67.02 -57.65 -13.92
C SER A 251 67.95 -58.44 -12.99
N ILE A 252 67.54 -58.69 -11.74
CA ILE A 252 68.28 -59.56 -10.82
C ILE A 252 68.31 -61.00 -11.37
N ALA A 253 67.17 -61.53 -11.82
CA ALA A 253 67.11 -62.86 -12.41
C ALA A 253 67.96 -62.97 -13.69
N GLU A 254 67.91 -61.95 -14.56
CA GLU A 254 68.73 -61.89 -15.76
C GLU A 254 70.22 -61.83 -15.42
N ASN A 255 70.63 -61.00 -14.45
CA ASN A 255 72.02 -60.91 -14.01
C ASN A 255 72.50 -62.23 -13.41
N ASN A 256 71.73 -62.86 -12.52
CA ASN A 256 72.05 -64.17 -11.98
C ASN A 256 72.16 -65.24 -13.07
N SER A 257 71.29 -65.20 -14.09
CA SER A 257 71.37 -66.14 -15.22
C SER A 257 72.61 -65.90 -16.09
N LYS A 258 73.02 -64.64 -16.26
CA LYS A 258 74.26 -64.30 -16.97
C LYS A 258 75.48 -64.76 -16.17
N GLU A 259 75.46 -64.56 -14.86
CA GLU A 259 76.51 -65.00 -13.94
C GLU A 259 76.63 -66.54 -13.97
N GLU A 260 75.52 -67.28 -13.91
CA GLU A 260 75.54 -68.75 -14.11
C GLU A 260 76.10 -69.17 -15.47
N LEU A 261 75.78 -68.43 -16.54
CA LEU A 261 76.28 -68.72 -17.88
C LEU A 261 77.77 -68.41 -18.02
N GLU A 262 78.25 -67.34 -17.37
CA GLU A 262 79.68 -67.00 -17.28
C GLU A 262 80.41 -68.08 -16.48
N ASP A 263 79.90 -68.48 -15.33
CA ASP A 263 80.45 -69.57 -14.50
C ASP A 263 80.54 -70.87 -15.28
N ARG A 264 79.48 -71.26 -16.00
CA ARG A 264 79.51 -72.45 -16.87
C ARG A 264 80.54 -72.33 -17.99
N LYS A 265 80.74 -71.13 -18.56
CA LYS A 265 81.79 -70.90 -19.57
C LYS A 265 83.18 -71.00 -18.98
N ILE A 266 83.39 -70.50 -17.75
CA ILE A 266 84.67 -70.60 -17.03
C ILE A 266 84.98 -72.07 -16.77
N VAL A 267 84.04 -72.82 -16.19
CA VAL A 267 84.19 -74.27 -15.96
C VAL A 267 84.46 -75.03 -17.26
N SER A 268 83.74 -74.70 -18.35
CA SER A 268 83.97 -75.33 -19.65
C SER A 268 85.36 -75.02 -20.22
N LYS A 269 85.87 -73.79 -20.03
CA LYS A 269 87.25 -73.42 -20.41
C LYS A 269 88.29 -74.15 -19.57
N GLU A 270 88.08 -74.25 -18.26
CA GLU A 270 88.97 -74.99 -17.35
C GLU A 270 89.00 -76.48 -17.70
N GLN A 271 87.87 -77.09 -18.06
CA GLN A 271 87.83 -78.47 -18.55
C GLN A 271 88.59 -78.65 -19.86
N LEU A 272 88.47 -77.70 -20.79
CA LEU A 272 89.21 -77.71 -22.05
C LEU A 272 90.72 -77.52 -21.84
N GLU A 273 91.12 -76.64 -20.93
CA GLU A 273 92.52 -76.47 -20.54
C GLU A 273 93.06 -77.71 -19.82
N GLY A 274 92.32 -78.28 -18.89
CA GLY A 274 92.66 -79.56 -18.25
C GLY A 274 92.79 -80.71 -19.24
N PHE A 275 91.92 -80.76 -20.26
CA PHE A 275 92.03 -81.74 -21.35
C PHE A 275 93.25 -81.49 -22.23
N LYS A 276 93.61 -80.23 -22.52
CA LYS A 276 94.83 -79.89 -23.25
C LYS A 276 96.09 -80.26 -22.48
N ILE A 277 96.15 -79.94 -21.19
CA ILE A 277 97.25 -80.32 -20.30
C ILE A 277 97.36 -81.84 -20.22
N GLY A 278 96.24 -82.55 -20.07
CA GLY A 278 96.21 -84.01 -20.10
C GLY A 278 96.71 -84.59 -21.42
N ARG A 279 96.43 -83.94 -22.55
CA ARG A 279 96.94 -84.33 -23.88
C ARG A 279 98.43 -84.04 -24.05
N GLU A 280 98.96 -82.96 -23.44
CA GLU A 280 100.40 -82.68 -23.42
C GLU A 280 101.14 -83.68 -22.54
N ILE A 281 100.61 -84.01 -21.35
CA ILE A 281 101.16 -85.06 -20.49
C ILE A 281 101.15 -86.43 -21.20
N ALA A 282 100.07 -86.77 -21.90
CA ALA A 282 100.00 -88.02 -22.68
C ALA A 282 100.98 -88.03 -23.87
N LYS A 283 101.20 -86.87 -24.52
CA LYS A 283 102.22 -86.73 -25.57
C LYS A 283 103.64 -86.84 -25.03
N ASP A 284 103.90 -86.34 -23.83
CA ASP A 284 105.20 -86.47 -23.15
C ASP A 284 105.46 -87.89 -22.63
N LEU A 285 104.41 -88.72 -22.47
CA LEU A 285 104.49 -90.12 -22.03
C LEU A 285 104.59 -91.15 -23.17
N GLU A 286 104.22 -90.80 -24.40
CA GLU A 286 104.24 -91.71 -25.58
C GLU A 286 105.36 -91.39 -26.59
N GLY A 287 106.43 -90.71 -26.16
CA GLY A 287 107.51 -90.21 -27.03
C GLY A 287 108.93 -90.63 -26.64
N GLU A 288 109.13 -91.87 -26.19
CA GLU A 288 110.36 -92.68 -26.37
C GLU A 288 110.00 -93.97 -27.12
#